data_AF-A0A1F6QIR4-F1
#
_entry.id   AF-A0A1F6QIR4-F1
#
_cell.length_a   1.000
_cell.length_b   1.000
_cell.length_c   1.000
_cell.angle_alpha   90.00
_cell.angle_beta   90.00
_cell.angle_gamma   90.00
#
_symmetry.space_group_name_H-M   'P 1'
#
loop_
_entity.id
_entity.type
_entity.pdbx_description
1 polymer ?
#
loop_
_entity_poly.entity_id
_entity_poly.type
_entity_poly.pdbx_seq_one_letter_code
_entity_poly.pdbx_strand_id
1 'polypeptide(L)' 'MLKEIDKYSAEIFKIAGFALMTPFGRVVIQPTVVFNELGAVAFIFYIPLTLFMFLVGSFLLLKGYDILDKEWD' A
#
# COMPACT_ATOMS: atom_id res chain seq x y z
N MET A 1 1.20 -19.78 21.43
CA MET A 1 0.17 -19.36 20.46
C MET A 1 0.43 -17.90 20.19
N LEU A 2 0.63 -17.50 18.92
CA LEU A 2 0.67 -16.08 18.56
C LEU A 2 -0.65 -15.44 18.99
N LYS A 3 -0.60 -14.26 19.61
CA LYS A 3 -1.82 -13.55 19.98
C LYS A 3 -2.57 -13.22 18.69
N GLU A 4 -3.90 -13.22 18.72
CA GLU A 4 -4.70 -12.86 17.54
C GLU A 4 -4.36 -11.45 17.02
N ILE A 5 -3.88 -10.59 17.92
CA ILE A 5 -3.37 -9.25 17.63
C ILE A 5 -2.11 -9.29 16.75
N ASP A 6 -1.16 -10.20 17.00
CA ASP A 6 0.04 -10.38 16.17
C ASP A 6 -0.33 -10.74 14.72
N LYS A 7 -1.35 -11.60 14.55
CA LYS A 7 -1.86 -11.97 13.23
C LYS A 7 -2.50 -10.77 12.53
N TYR A 8 -3.32 -10.01 13.25
CA TYR A 8 -4.00 -8.83 12.72
C TYR A 8 -3.00 -7.74 12.29
N SER A 9 -1.99 -7.46 13.10
CA SER A 9 -0.90 -6.53 12.76
C SER A 9 -0.14 -7.00 11.52
N ALA A 10 0.24 -8.28 11.46
CA ALA A 10 0.92 -8.85 10.29
C ALA A 10 0.08 -8.75 9.00
N GLU A 11 -1.24 -8.91 9.08
CA GLU A 11 -2.14 -8.71 7.95
C GLU A 11 -2.23 -7.25 7.51
N ILE A 12 -2.30 -6.31 8.45
CA ILE A 12 -2.26 -4.87 8.16
C ILE A 12 -0.97 -4.51 7.42
N PHE A 13 0.18 -4.97 7.89
CA PHE A 13 1.47 -4.70 7.22
C PHE A 13 1.55 -5.33 5.84
N LYS A 14 1.01 -6.54 5.64
CA LYS A 14 0.94 -7.17 4.31
C LYS A 14 0.08 -6.38 3.34
N ILE A 15 -1.11 -5.94 3.77
CA ILE A 15 -2.03 -5.15 2.94
C ILE A 15 -1.41 -3.80 2.60
N ALA A 16 -0.78 -3.14 3.59
CA ALA A 16 -0.10 -1.89 3.39
C ALA A 16 1.08 -2.02 2.40
N GLY A 17 1.91 -3.06 2.56
CA GLY A 17 2.99 -3.36 1.63
C GLY A 17 2.50 -3.64 0.21
N PHE A 18 1.41 -4.38 0.05
CA PHE A 18 0.79 -4.61 -1.25
C PHE A 18 0.25 -3.31 -1.87
N ALA A 19 -0.44 -2.48 -1.10
CA ALA A 19 -0.98 -1.20 -1.57
C ALA A 19 0.11 -0.20 -2.00
N LEU A 20 1.28 -0.24 -1.35
CA LEU A 20 2.41 0.64 -1.65
C LEU A 20 3.26 0.12 -2.82
N MET A 21 3.56 -1.19 -2.86
CA MET A 21 4.53 -1.75 -3.82
C MET A 21 3.92 -2.02 -5.19
N THR A 22 2.64 -2.42 -5.26
CA THR A 22 2.09 -3.01 -6.49
C THR A 22 1.55 -1.95 -7.46
N PRO A 23 0.68 -1.01 -7.03
CA PRO A 23 0.11 0.02 -7.89
C PRO A 23 1.07 1.21 -8.02
N PHE A 24 1.50 1.78 -6.90
CA PHE A 24 2.37 2.94 -6.88
C PHE A 24 3.81 2.60 -7.31
N GLY A 25 4.38 1.50 -6.81
CA GLY A 25 5.71 1.06 -7.20
C GLY A 25 5.85 0.80 -8.71
N ARG A 26 4.85 0.23 -9.38
CA ARG A 26 4.86 0.05 -10.85
C ARG A 26 4.89 1.38 -11.61
N VAL A 27 4.09 2.37 -11.19
CA VAL A 27 4.09 3.72 -11.81
C VAL A 27 5.44 4.41 -11.63
N VAL A 28 6.06 4.28 -10.46
CA VAL A 28 7.33 4.95 -10.14
C VAL A 28 8.51 4.31 -10.85
N ILE A 29 8.56 2.97 -10.92
CA ILE A 29 9.71 2.24 -11.46
C ILE A 29 9.64 2.15 -12.99
N GLN A 30 8.44 1.97 -13.58
CA GLN A 30 8.29 1.77 -15.02
C GLN A 30 7.09 2.56 -15.60
N PRO A 31 7.09 3.89 -15.51
CA PRO A 31 5.97 4.73 -15.94
C PRO A 31 5.63 4.55 -17.43
N THR A 32 6.63 4.35 -18.29
CA THR A 32 6.46 4.15 -19.73
C THR A 32 5.82 2.80 -20.07
N VAL A 33 6.12 1.75 -19.31
CA VAL A 33 5.48 0.43 -19.49
C VAL A 33 4.01 0.52 -19.09
N VAL A 34 3.73 1.12 -17.94
CA VAL A 34 2.36 1.35 -17.46
C VAL A 34 1.56 2.22 -18.45
N PHE A 35 2.16 3.28 -19.00
CA PHE A 35 1.53 4.13 -20.00
C PHE A 35 1.22 3.38 -21.31
N ASN A 36 2.13 2.52 -21.77
CA ASN A 36 1.94 1.73 -22.99
C ASN A 36 0.92 0.60 -22.81
N GLU A 37 0.82 0.00 -21.61
CA GLU A 37 -0.15 -1.06 -21.29
C GLU A 37 -1.59 -0.54 -21.14
N LEU A 38 -1.76 0.60 -20.47
CA LEU A 38 -3.08 1.19 -20.17
C LEU A 38 -3.58 2.16 -21.26
N GLY A 39 -2.66 2.75 -22.01
CA GLY A 39 -2.97 3.87 -22.92
C GLY A 39 -3.24 5.18 -22.16
N ALA A 40 -3.22 6.29 -22.90
CA ALA A 40 -3.24 7.65 -22.32
C ALA A 40 -4.46 7.94 -21.44
N VAL A 41 -5.65 7.45 -21.81
CA VAL A 41 -6.90 7.74 -21.08
C VAL A 41 -6.94 6.98 -19.76
N ALA A 42 -6.62 5.69 -19.75
CA ALA A 42 -6.64 4.90 -18.52
C ALA A 42 -5.47 5.27 -17.59
N PHE A 43 -4.33 5.72 -18.14
CA PHE A 43 -3.21 6.23 -17.34
C PHE A 43 -3.59 7.46 -16.51
N ILE A 44 -4.38 8.38 -17.06
CA ILE A 44 -4.88 9.57 -16.35
C ILE A 44 -5.74 9.18 -15.14
N PHE A 45 -6.56 8.11 -15.24
CA PHE A 45 -7.33 7.60 -14.10
C PHE A 45 -6.50 6.73 -13.14
N TYR A 46 -5.45 6.10 -13.65
CA TYR A 46 -4.56 5.23 -12.88
C TYR A 46 -3.69 6.02 -11.88
N ILE A 47 -3.25 7.23 -12.23
CA ILE A 47 -2.46 8.11 -11.35
C ILE A 47 -3.21 8.46 -10.04
N PRO A 48 -4.45 9.00 -10.06
CA PRO A 48 -5.19 9.28 -8.84
C PRO A 48 -5.46 8.01 -8.01
N LEU A 49 -5.75 6.88 -8.66
CA LEU A 49 -5.99 5.61 -7.96
C LEU A 49 -4.73 5.12 -7.24
N THR A 50 -3.57 5.20 -7.89
CA THR A 50 -2.29 4.78 -7.30
C THR A 50 -1.86 5.70 -6.16
N LEU A 51 -2.11 7.01 -6.26
CA LEU A 51 -1.94 7.96 -5.15
C LEU A 51 -2.88 7.66 -3.97
N PHE A 52 -4.15 7.34 -4.24
CA PHE A 52 -5.09 6.96 -3.20
C PHE A 52 -4.64 5.69 -2.47
N MET A 53 -4.21 4.66 -3.21
CA MET A 53 -3.66 3.44 -2.63
C MET A 53 -2.39 3.69 -1.81
N PHE A 54 -1.54 4.63 -2.24
CA PHE A 54 -0.36 5.04 -1.47
C PHE A 54 -0.73 5.69 -0.13
N LEU A 55 -1.72 6.59 -0.13
CA LEU A 55 -2.21 7.22 1.11
C LEU A 55 -2.83 6.20 2.06
N VAL A 56 -3.66 5.29 1.53
CA VAL A 56 -4.28 4.21 2.32
C VAL A 56 -3.22 3.26 2.89
N GLY A 57 -2.23 2.87 2.09
CA GLY A 57 -1.12 2.03 2.55
C GLY A 57 -0.30 2.70 3.64
N SER A 58 0.00 4.00 3.48
CA SER A 58 0.72 4.79 4.50
C SER A 58 -0.07 4.91 5.80
N PHE A 59 -1.37 5.14 5.71
CA PHE A 59 -2.25 5.19 6.89
C PHE A 59 -2.35 3.83 7.61
N LEU A 60 -2.42 2.74 6.85
CA LEU A 60 -2.39 1.38 7.40
C LEU A 60 -1.05 1.06 8.07
N LEU A 61 0.08 1.51 7.51
CA LEU A 61 1.39 1.38 8.17
C LEU A 61 1.40 2.13 9.51
N LEU A 62 0.97 3.38 9.54
CA LEU A 62 0.91 4.16 10.79
C LEU A 62 0.04 3.48 11.84
N LYS A 63 -1.14 2.97 11.44
CA LYS A 63 -2.02 2.22 12.34
C LYS A 63 -1.37 0.92 12.84
N GLY A 64 -0.64 0.22 11.98
CA GLY A 64 0.12 -0.96 12.36
C GLY A 64 1.23 -0.65 13.36
N TYR A 65 1.92 0.49 13.19
CA TYR A 65 2.92 0.99 14.12
C TYR A 65 2.31 1.39 15.47
N ASP A 66 1.20 2.12 15.49
CA ASP A 66 0.51 2.48 16.74
C ASP A 66 0.05 1.26 17.55
N ILE A 67 -0.33 0.17 16.87
CA ILE A 67 -0.70 -1.10 17.53
C ILE A 67 0.53 -1.75 18.15
N LEU A 68 1.66 -1.76 17.43
CA LEU A 68 2.93 -2.28 17.94
C LEU A 68 3.43 -1.47 19.14
N ASP A 69 3.35 -0.14 19.09
CA ASP A 69 3.83 0.73 20.16
C ASP A 69 3.06 0.49 21.48
N LYS A 70 1.73 0.33 21.38
CA LYS A 70 0.85 -0.01 22.51
C LYS A 70 1.05 -1.42 23.08
N GLU A 71 1.75 -2.32 22.38
CA GLU A 71 2.08 -3.65 22.89
C GLU A 71 3.39 -3.67 23.70
N TRP A 72 4.20 -2.62 23.60
CA TRP A 72 5.51 -2.50 24.26
C TRP A 72 5.49 -1.64 25.54
N ASP A 73 4.41 -0.88 25.76
CA ASP A 73 4.07 -0.18 27.03
C ASP A 73 3.23 -1.05 27.98
#